data_AF-A0A955U1T5-F1
#
_entry.id   AF-A0A955U1T5-F1
#
_cell.length_a   1.000
_cell.length_b   1.000
_cell.length_c   1.000
_cell.angle_alpha   90.00
_cell.angle_beta   90.00
_cell.angle_gamma   90.00
#
_symmetry.space_group_name_H-M   'P 1'
#
loop_
_entity.id
_entity.type
_entity.pdbx_description
1 polymer ?
#
loop_
_entity_poly.entity_id
_entity_poly.type
_entity_poly.pdbx_seq_one_letter_code
_entity_poly.pdbx_strand_id
1 'polypeptide(L)'
;DLHEGNVLLDERREPVLIDVSSWQLPGWPATAIQDTVRDRHATGFERGTDWFAFAVTTLQLLLGVHPYRGTHPTVKGLEQRMIRRLSVLRPEVRLPPVAWPTDVVPPRWLDWYRAVLDGTERCAPPSGDAGGTGWTPSPVVLGRKLVLAPILVAPSAIRQVAEGGGTTAARVDGAIVTGRGRFGGPWEIVVVGADGAAVGAWREGPELRLRDVTGPDVRVTLHADAIAPLGSSVVVLSGPRLIQLDLRAGLALPRVLATVLPHATRLFDGLAAQDLLGSMHLLLLAPGRCDVRRVAELDGWTILDAHHAGGVAALLARRDGRTDRFVFRFGPRGCELRRTEDVDGADLDLVVLPTGVAVLRVDGRLEIFRARAGDDDLRLVEDPGLAGARIVRLGAQIGVVLGAELSGATLA
;
A
#
# COMPACT_ATOMS: atom_id res chain seq x y z
N ASP A 1 32.81 16.90 8.93
CA ASP A 1 33.00 16.46 7.53
C ASP A 1 31.99 15.38 7.14
N LEU A 2 30.70 15.76 7.05
CA LEU A 2 29.64 14.80 6.76
C LEU A 2 29.38 14.74 5.25
N HIS A 3 29.72 13.60 4.65
CA HIS A 3 29.48 13.27 3.25
C HIS A 3 29.19 11.77 3.12
N GLU A 4 28.77 11.33 1.93
CA GLU A 4 28.33 9.95 1.67
C GLU A 4 29.38 8.87 1.97
N GLY A 5 30.67 9.21 1.97
CA GLY A 5 31.76 8.29 2.28
C GLY A 5 31.95 8.07 3.79
N ASN A 6 31.41 8.96 4.62
CA ASN A 6 31.53 8.92 6.09
C ASN A 6 30.25 8.40 6.76
N VAL A 7 29.35 7.80 5.99
CA VAL A 7 28.13 7.14 6.49
C VAL A 7 28.16 5.68 6.04
N LEU A 8 28.30 4.77 7.00
CA LEU A 8 28.14 3.33 6.78
C LEU A 8 26.77 2.86 7.25
N LEU A 9 26.41 1.64 6.85
CA LEU A 9 25.24 0.94 7.37
C LEU A 9 25.72 -0.25 8.20
N ASP A 10 25.16 -0.42 9.40
CA ASP A 10 25.40 -1.61 10.21
C ASP A 10 24.61 -2.84 9.69
N GLU A 11 24.68 -3.96 10.40
CA GLU A 11 23.96 -5.20 10.05
C GLU A 11 22.43 -5.03 10.03
N ARG A 12 21.91 -4.05 10.78
CA ARG A 12 20.49 -3.70 10.84
C ARG A 12 20.11 -2.63 9.81
N ARG A 13 21.08 -2.17 9.03
CA ARG A 13 20.97 -1.05 8.07
C ARG A 13 20.74 0.30 8.74
N GLU A 14 21.15 0.44 10.00
CA GLU A 14 21.16 1.73 10.68
C GLU A 14 22.40 2.54 10.26
N PRO A 15 22.28 3.87 10.06
CA PRO A 15 23.40 4.71 9.68
C PRO A 15 24.41 4.86 10.83
N VAL A 16 25.67 4.56 10.55
CA VAL A 16 26.81 4.73 11.45
C VAL A 16 27.74 5.79 10.88
N LEU A 17 27.95 6.88 11.65
CA LEU A 17 28.89 7.93 11.28
C LEU A 17 30.32 7.48 11.61
N ILE A 18 31.20 7.58 10.62
CA ILE A 18 32.62 7.24 10.75
C ILE A 18 33.50 8.46 10.45
N ASP A 19 34.81 8.27 10.51
CA ASP A 19 35.83 9.29 10.26
C ASP A 19 35.59 10.60 11.05
N VAL A 20 35.55 10.45 12.37
CA VAL A 20 35.31 11.54 13.32
C VAL A 20 36.56 12.40 13.58
N SER A 21 37.61 12.23 12.78
CA SER A 21 38.91 12.88 12.95
C SER A 21 38.85 14.41 12.80
N SER A 22 37.87 14.91 12.05
CA SER A 22 37.61 16.33 11.81
C SER A 22 36.57 16.95 12.76
N TRP A 23 36.15 16.22 13.81
CA TRP A 23 35.15 16.72 14.76
C TRP A 23 35.74 17.83 15.63
N GLN A 24 34.95 18.87 15.85
CA GLN A 24 35.30 19.97 16.75
C GLN A 24 35.06 19.56 18.21
N LEU A 25 36.08 19.70 19.05
CA LEU A 25 36.00 19.51 20.50
C LEU A 25 36.27 20.84 21.23
N PRO A 26 35.85 20.99 22.50
CA PRO A 26 36.20 22.18 23.28
C PRO A 26 37.71 22.42 23.31
N GLY A 27 38.15 23.56 22.78
CA GLY A 27 39.58 23.94 22.68
C GLY A 27 40.32 23.37 21.46
N TRP A 28 39.68 22.55 20.64
CA TRP A 28 40.28 21.92 19.46
C TRP A 28 39.38 22.20 18.24
N PRO A 29 39.58 23.33 17.55
CA PRO A 29 38.77 23.68 16.39
C PRO A 29 38.99 22.68 15.25
N ALA A 30 37.93 22.37 14.52
CA ALA A 30 38.06 21.61 13.29
C ALA A 30 38.92 22.40 12.28
N THR A 31 39.67 21.69 11.43
CA THR A 31 40.56 22.32 10.43
C THR A 31 40.27 21.88 9.01
N ALA A 32 39.43 20.86 8.82
CA ALA A 32 39.16 20.26 7.54
C ALA A 32 37.68 19.89 7.36
N ILE A 33 37.22 20.01 6.12
CA ILE A 33 35.95 19.50 5.61
C ILE A 33 36.15 19.21 4.12
N GLN A 34 35.51 18.18 3.58
CA GLN A 34 35.54 17.88 2.17
C GLN A 34 34.92 19.03 1.37
N ASP A 35 35.60 19.40 0.30
CA ASP A 35 35.29 20.59 -0.48
C ASP A 35 33.89 20.55 -1.12
N THR A 36 33.35 19.37 -1.40
CA THR A 36 32.02 19.18 -1.98
C THR A 36 30.88 19.53 -1.03
N VAL A 37 31.06 19.33 0.28
CA VAL A 37 30.05 19.60 1.33
C VAL A 37 30.35 20.86 2.14
N ARG A 38 31.43 21.58 1.80
CA ARG A 38 31.83 22.81 2.48
C ARG A 38 30.90 23.97 2.18
N ASP A 39 30.38 24.62 3.23
CA ASP A 39 29.69 25.90 3.07
C ASP A 39 30.67 27.01 2.67
N ARG A 40 30.45 27.64 1.51
CA ARG A 40 31.28 28.74 0.98
C ARG A 40 31.01 30.08 1.65
N HIS A 41 29.92 30.18 2.43
CA HIS A 41 29.50 31.41 3.10
C HIS A 41 29.88 31.42 4.58
N ALA A 42 30.35 30.31 5.13
CA ALA A 42 30.79 30.22 6.51
C ALA A 42 32.24 30.70 6.69
N THR A 43 32.49 31.47 7.75
CA THR A 43 33.82 31.99 8.11
C THR A 43 34.61 31.07 9.03
N GLY A 44 33.96 30.06 9.62
CA GLY A 44 34.56 29.04 10.48
C GLY A 44 33.64 27.81 10.58
N PHE A 45 34.09 26.79 11.31
CA PHE A 45 33.30 25.59 11.55
C PHE A 45 32.42 25.74 12.79
N GLU A 46 31.13 25.59 12.57
CA GLU A 46 30.10 25.65 13.60
C GLU A 46 28.99 24.67 13.28
N ARG A 47 28.05 24.47 14.22
CA ARG A 47 26.90 23.58 14.02
C ARG A 47 26.14 23.86 12.71
N GLY A 48 26.06 25.13 12.31
CA GLY A 48 25.44 25.51 11.05
C GLY A 48 26.12 24.91 9.81
N THR A 49 27.44 24.75 9.84
CA THR A 49 28.19 24.10 8.76
C THR A 49 27.92 22.60 8.68
N ASP A 50 27.66 21.94 9.81
CA ASP A 50 27.22 20.53 9.82
C ASP A 50 25.84 20.38 9.17
N TRP A 51 24.91 21.31 9.44
CA TRP A 51 23.59 21.28 8.80
C TRP A 51 23.64 21.54 7.30
N PHE A 52 24.55 22.40 6.84
CA PHE A 52 24.80 22.56 5.41
C PHE A 52 25.35 21.26 4.79
N ALA A 53 26.34 20.63 5.41
CA ALA A 53 26.89 19.36 4.93
C ALA A 53 25.85 18.23 4.93
N PHE A 54 25.00 18.17 5.97
CA PHE A 54 23.85 17.28 6.03
C PHE A 54 22.89 17.54 4.87
N ALA A 55 22.52 18.79 4.61
CA ALA A 55 21.62 19.17 3.50
C ALA A 55 22.18 18.73 2.14
N VAL A 56 23.49 18.91 1.91
CA VAL A 56 24.15 18.47 0.68
C VAL A 56 24.06 16.96 0.52
N THR A 57 24.43 16.23 1.58
CA THR A 57 24.53 14.77 1.57
C THR A 57 23.16 14.12 1.41
N THR A 58 22.16 14.53 2.19
CA THR A 58 20.83 13.90 2.15
C THR A 58 20.10 14.22 0.86
N LEU A 59 20.21 15.45 0.34
CA LEU A 59 19.60 15.76 -0.96
C LEU A 59 20.29 15.02 -2.11
N GLN A 60 21.61 14.79 -2.03
CA GLN A 60 22.31 13.94 -2.98
C GLN A 60 21.81 12.49 -2.96
N LEU A 61 21.56 11.93 -1.78
CA LEU A 61 21.00 10.58 -1.64
C LEU A 61 19.57 10.50 -2.21
N LEU A 62 18.74 11.52 -1.99
CA LEU A 62 17.35 11.55 -2.49
C LEU A 62 17.28 11.75 -4.01
N LEU A 63 18.07 12.67 -4.57
CA LEU A 63 18.01 12.99 -5.99
C LEU A 63 18.95 12.15 -6.86
N GLY A 64 19.89 11.41 -6.25
CA GLY A 64 20.94 10.69 -6.97
C GLY A 64 21.97 11.61 -7.64
N VAL A 65 21.96 12.91 -7.34
CA VAL A 65 22.87 13.91 -7.88
C VAL A 65 23.21 14.95 -6.82
N HIS A 66 24.46 15.39 -6.77
CA HIS A 66 24.87 16.47 -5.87
C HIS A 66 24.00 17.72 -6.11
N PRO A 67 23.53 18.43 -5.06
CA PRO A 67 22.60 19.57 -5.20
C PRO A 67 23.10 20.72 -6.06
N TYR A 68 24.39 20.75 -6.34
CA TYR A 68 25.03 21.75 -7.18
C TYR A 68 25.69 21.10 -8.41
N ARG A 69 25.20 19.94 -8.90
CA ARG A 69 25.64 19.28 -10.14
C ARG A 69 24.49 19.15 -11.16
N GLY A 70 23.93 20.30 -11.54
CA GLY A 70 23.01 20.44 -12.68
C GLY A 70 23.58 21.34 -13.79
N THR A 71 22.74 21.65 -14.77
CA THR A 71 23.05 22.53 -15.90
C THR A 71 22.39 23.90 -15.69
N HIS A 72 23.19 24.94 -15.45
CA HIS A 72 22.75 26.33 -15.39
C HIS A 72 23.17 27.06 -16.69
N PRO A 73 22.34 27.96 -17.26
CA PRO A 73 22.62 28.62 -18.54
C PRO A 73 23.96 29.37 -18.58
N THR A 74 24.36 30.00 -17.48
CA THR A 74 25.52 30.91 -17.44
C THR A 74 26.58 30.57 -16.38
N VAL A 75 26.30 29.67 -15.44
CA VAL A 75 27.17 29.40 -14.28
C VAL A 75 27.65 27.96 -14.34
N LYS A 76 28.96 27.78 -14.53
CA LYS A 76 29.59 26.47 -14.69
C LYS A 76 30.42 26.13 -13.46
N GLY A 77 30.51 24.83 -13.18
CA GLY A 77 31.31 24.31 -12.07
C GLY A 77 30.55 24.29 -10.74
N LEU A 78 31.01 23.41 -9.85
CA LEU A 78 30.41 23.18 -8.55
C LEU A 78 30.57 24.40 -7.64
N GLU A 79 31.81 24.86 -7.48
CA GLU A 79 32.18 25.95 -6.56
C GLU A 79 31.43 27.25 -6.86
N GLN A 80 31.40 27.67 -8.14
CA GLN A 80 30.70 28.90 -8.53
C GLN A 80 29.18 28.82 -8.26
N ARG A 81 28.58 27.64 -8.36
CA ARG A 81 27.17 27.45 -8.00
C ARG A 81 26.96 27.50 -6.49
N MET A 82 27.87 26.95 -5.69
CA MET A 82 27.80 27.05 -4.22
C MET A 82 27.97 28.49 -3.74
N ILE A 83 28.94 29.24 -4.31
CA ILE A 83 29.15 30.67 -4.02
C ILE A 83 27.88 31.47 -4.36
N ARG A 84 27.23 31.18 -5.49
CA ARG A 84 26.01 31.87 -5.92
C ARG A 84 24.71 31.30 -5.35
N ARG A 85 24.77 30.22 -4.55
CA ARG A 85 23.61 29.51 -3.99
C ARG A 85 22.60 29.07 -5.07
N LEU A 86 23.13 28.46 -6.13
CA LEU A 86 22.38 27.96 -7.28
C LEU A 86 22.30 26.43 -7.24
N SER A 87 21.49 25.90 -6.34
CA SER A 87 21.23 24.46 -6.31
C SER A 87 20.30 24.00 -7.44
N VAL A 88 20.13 22.70 -7.61
CA VAL A 88 19.19 22.06 -8.54
C VAL A 88 17.72 22.31 -8.19
N LEU A 89 17.43 22.92 -7.03
CA LEU A 89 16.07 23.30 -6.64
C LEU A 89 15.63 24.64 -7.25
N ARG A 90 16.59 25.36 -7.85
CA ARG A 90 16.35 26.61 -8.58
C ARG A 90 15.77 26.32 -9.96
N PRO A 91 14.69 27.01 -10.38
CA PRO A 91 14.07 26.81 -11.70
C PRO A 91 15.04 26.97 -12.87
N GLU A 92 16.10 27.76 -12.70
CA GLU A 92 17.11 28.05 -13.72
C GLU A 92 18.14 26.91 -13.86
N VAL A 93 18.18 25.95 -12.93
CA VAL A 93 19.11 24.81 -12.96
C VAL A 93 18.38 23.55 -13.42
N ARG A 94 18.75 23.05 -14.59
CA ARG A 94 18.20 21.81 -15.12
C ARG A 94 18.90 20.60 -14.51
N LEU A 95 18.10 19.68 -13.95
CA LEU A 95 18.58 18.38 -13.47
C LEU A 95 19.06 17.47 -14.63
N PRO A 96 20.13 16.68 -14.43
CA PRO A 96 20.51 15.63 -15.36
C PRO A 96 19.39 14.57 -15.49
N PRO A 97 19.18 13.96 -16.67
CA PRO A 97 18.13 12.94 -16.86
C PRO A 97 18.22 11.71 -15.96
N VAL A 98 19.39 11.44 -15.37
CA VAL A 98 19.62 10.32 -14.44
C VAL A 98 19.19 10.64 -13.01
N ALA A 99 18.99 11.92 -12.68
CA ALA A 99 18.57 12.34 -11.36
C ALA A 99 17.07 12.15 -11.18
N TRP A 100 16.66 11.88 -9.95
CA TRP A 100 15.25 11.88 -9.58
C TRP A 100 14.68 13.30 -9.61
N PRO A 101 13.38 13.47 -9.95
CA PRO A 101 12.70 14.75 -9.85
C PRO A 101 12.60 15.23 -8.39
N THR A 102 12.38 16.52 -8.18
CA THR A 102 12.37 17.13 -6.84
C THR A 102 11.10 16.87 -6.04
N ASP A 103 10.04 16.38 -6.68
CA ASP A 103 8.76 16.01 -6.07
C ASP A 103 8.82 14.75 -5.19
N VAL A 104 9.88 13.95 -5.31
CA VAL A 104 10.16 12.84 -4.39
C VAL A 104 10.54 13.31 -2.99
N VAL A 105 10.89 14.60 -2.84
CA VAL A 105 11.29 15.18 -1.56
C VAL A 105 10.05 15.74 -0.84
N PRO A 106 9.80 15.35 0.43
CA PRO A 106 8.66 15.87 1.18
C PRO A 106 8.66 17.42 1.24
N PRO A 107 7.51 18.10 1.12
CA PRO A 107 7.46 19.57 0.99
C PRO A 107 8.21 20.32 2.10
N ARG A 108 8.06 19.89 3.37
CA ARG A 108 8.78 20.50 4.51
C ARG A 108 10.30 20.37 4.41
N TRP A 109 10.76 19.22 3.91
CA TRP A 109 12.19 18.98 3.66
C TRP A 109 12.67 19.79 2.47
N LEU A 110 11.87 19.88 1.40
CA LEU A 110 12.19 20.67 0.21
C LEU A 110 12.34 22.17 0.56
N ASP A 111 11.46 22.70 1.40
CA ASP A 111 11.54 24.09 1.89
C ASP A 111 12.78 24.31 2.75
N TRP A 112 13.10 23.36 3.63
CA TRP A 112 14.34 23.40 4.41
C TRP A 112 15.60 23.35 3.52
N TYR A 113 15.64 22.47 2.51
CA TYR A 113 16.74 22.42 1.56
C TYR A 113 16.91 23.74 0.80
N ARG A 114 15.82 24.38 0.37
CA ARG A 114 15.87 25.71 -0.25
C ARG A 114 16.42 26.74 0.73
N ALA A 115 15.96 26.75 1.98
CA ALA A 115 16.41 27.68 3.00
C ALA A 115 17.92 27.54 3.31
N VAL A 116 18.43 26.31 3.34
CA VAL A 116 19.84 26.02 3.65
C VAL A 116 20.76 26.17 2.43
N LEU A 117 20.38 25.60 1.28
CA LEU A 117 21.26 25.51 0.10
C LEU A 117 21.16 26.73 -0.82
N ASP A 118 19.97 27.31 -0.97
CA ASP A 118 19.74 28.50 -1.80
C ASP A 118 19.69 29.79 -0.94
N GLY A 119 19.28 29.67 0.33
CA GLY A 119 19.11 30.75 1.28
C GLY A 119 20.32 31.01 2.19
N THR A 120 20.10 31.78 3.26
CA THR A 120 21.09 32.11 4.30
C THR A 120 20.97 31.24 5.55
N GLU A 121 19.97 30.37 5.63
CA GLU A 121 19.69 29.65 6.88
C GLU A 121 20.67 28.51 7.11
N ARG A 122 20.97 28.24 8.38
CA ARG A 122 21.85 27.13 8.82
C ARG A 122 21.22 26.40 10.01
N CYS A 123 19.92 26.17 9.90
CA CYS A 123 19.09 25.56 10.93
C CYS A 123 19.06 24.04 10.78
N ALA A 124 18.70 23.36 11.88
CA ALA A 124 18.48 21.91 11.88
C ALA A 124 17.32 21.55 10.93
N PRO A 125 17.32 20.33 10.36
CA PRO A 125 16.22 19.85 9.54
C PRO A 125 14.90 19.82 10.34
N PRO A 126 13.75 19.81 9.66
CA PRO A 126 12.45 19.69 10.33
C PRO A 126 12.41 18.46 11.23
N SER A 127 11.97 18.64 12.48
CA SER A 127 11.76 17.53 13.42
C SER A 127 10.46 16.78 13.09
N GLY A 128 10.53 15.45 13.02
CA GLY A 128 9.43 14.54 12.67
C GLY A 128 9.89 13.52 11.64
N ASP A 129 9.21 12.38 11.54
CA ASP A 129 9.49 11.38 10.50
C ASP A 129 9.52 12.06 9.13
N ALA A 130 10.48 11.69 8.28
CA ALA A 130 10.54 12.07 6.88
C ALA A 130 9.42 11.36 6.08
N GLY A 131 8.20 11.41 6.63
CA GLY A 131 6.98 10.66 6.33
C GLY A 131 7.07 9.92 5.01
N GLY A 132 7.01 8.58 5.09
CA GLY A 132 7.02 7.70 3.92
C GLY A 132 6.28 8.36 2.77
N THR A 133 6.96 8.53 1.64
CA THR A 133 6.56 9.38 0.51
C THR A 133 5.05 9.28 0.28
N GLY A 134 4.33 10.26 0.83
CA GLY A 134 2.89 10.31 0.80
C GLY A 134 2.47 10.78 -0.58
N TRP A 135 1.83 9.90 -1.35
CA TRP A 135 1.27 10.27 -2.64
C TRP A 135 -0.07 10.99 -2.45
N THR A 136 -0.17 12.24 -2.91
CA THR A 136 -1.42 13.02 -2.91
C THR A 136 -1.74 13.46 -4.34
N PRO A 137 -2.43 12.63 -5.13
CA PRO A 137 -2.77 13.00 -6.50
C PRO A 137 -3.79 14.13 -6.53
N SER A 138 -3.76 14.93 -7.60
CA SER A 138 -4.85 15.85 -7.91
C SER A 138 -5.93 15.08 -8.68
N PRO A 139 -7.13 14.86 -8.10
CA PRO A 139 -8.16 14.07 -8.74
C PRO A 139 -8.73 14.76 -9.98
N VAL A 140 -8.94 14.01 -11.05
CA VAL A 140 -9.74 14.44 -12.22
C VAL A 140 -11.11 13.76 -12.18
N VAL A 141 -12.19 14.54 -12.18
CA VAL A 141 -13.56 14.01 -12.21
C VAL A 141 -13.92 13.59 -13.64
N LEU A 142 -14.19 12.30 -13.87
CA LEU A 142 -14.45 11.74 -15.20
C LEU A 142 -15.92 11.79 -15.64
N GLY A 143 -16.87 11.73 -14.71
CA GLY A 143 -18.29 11.62 -15.04
C GLY A 143 -19.17 11.41 -13.81
N ARG A 144 -20.48 11.59 -14.00
CA ARG A 144 -21.50 11.54 -12.94
C ARG A 144 -22.44 10.32 -12.98
N LYS A 145 -22.25 9.38 -13.91
CA LYS A 145 -23.23 8.31 -14.12
C LYS A 145 -22.61 6.99 -14.58
N LEU A 146 -22.80 5.95 -13.78
CA LEU A 146 -22.57 4.55 -14.13
C LEU A 146 -23.81 3.98 -14.82
N VAL A 147 -23.61 3.15 -15.83
CA VAL A 147 -24.68 2.31 -16.40
C VAL A 147 -24.57 0.94 -15.73
N LEU A 148 -25.65 0.54 -15.05
CA LEU A 148 -25.74 -0.74 -14.36
C LEU A 148 -26.60 -1.73 -15.16
N ALA A 149 -26.04 -2.90 -15.45
CA ALA A 149 -26.75 -4.00 -16.09
C ALA A 149 -26.94 -5.15 -15.08
N PRO A 150 -28.18 -5.54 -14.73
CA PRO A 150 -28.44 -6.59 -13.75
C PRO A 150 -27.84 -7.94 -14.16
N ILE A 151 -27.18 -8.61 -13.21
CA ILE A 151 -26.57 -9.94 -13.40
C ILE A 151 -27.27 -10.98 -12.54
N LEU A 152 -27.49 -10.66 -11.25
CA LEU A 152 -28.11 -11.58 -10.29
C LEU A 152 -28.94 -10.80 -9.28
N VAL A 153 -30.14 -11.30 -9.00
CA VAL A 153 -30.99 -10.81 -7.91
C VAL A 153 -31.15 -11.92 -6.89
N ALA A 154 -30.84 -11.60 -5.64
CA ALA A 154 -30.89 -12.51 -4.50
C ALA A 154 -32.14 -12.22 -3.63
N PRO A 155 -32.55 -13.14 -2.74
CA PRO A 155 -33.74 -12.95 -1.90
C PRO A 155 -33.51 -12.00 -0.71
N SER A 156 -32.26 -11.60 -0.46
CA SER A 156 -31.83 -10.76 0.66
C SER A 156 -30.48 -10.13 0.34
N ALA A 157 -29.98 -9.26 1.22
CA ALA A 157 -28.71 -8.57 0.99
C ALA A 157 -27.56 -9.55 0.68
N ILE A 158 -26.90 -9.31 -0.45
CA ILE A 158 -25.70 -10.02 -0.86
C ILE A 158 -24.59 -9.63 0.11
N ARG A 159 -23.92 -10.62 0.69
CA ARG A 159 -22.81 -10.49 1.65
C ARG A 159 -21.46 -10.72 0.99
N GLN A 160 -21.39 -11.58 -0.01
CA GLN A 160 -20.17 -11.86 -0.77
C GLN A 160 -20.54 -12.28 -2.20
N VAL A 161 -19.69 -11.97 -3.16
CA VAL A 161 -19.78 -12.46 -4.54
C VAL A 161 -18.50 -13.20 -4.88
N ALA A 162 -18.62 -14.32 -5.58
CA ALA A 162 -17.51 -15.06 -6.15
C ALA A 162 -17.83 -15.43 -7.60
N GLU A 163 -16.80 -15.44 -8.45
CA GLU A 163 -16.93 -15.79 -9.86
C GLU A 163 -15.74 -16.64 -10.32
N GLY A 164 -16.03 -17.64 -11.15
CA GLY A 164 -15.04 -18.55 -11.72
C GLY A 164 -15.71 -19.51 -12.72
N GLY A 165 -14.99 -19.94 -13.76
CA GLY A 165 -15.50 -20.93 -14.72
C GLY A 165 -16.86 -20.57 -15.35
N GLY A 166 -17.14 -19.28 -15.56
CA GLY A 166 -18.42 -18.79 -16.09
C GLY A 166 -19.60 -18.84 -15.11
N THR A 167 -19.37 -19.19 -13.84
CA THR A 167 -20.37 -19.20 -12.79
C THR A 167 -20.18 -18.02 -11.86
N THR A 168 -21.27 -17.30 -11.58
CA THR A 168 -21.35 -16.29 -10.52
C THR A 168 -22.17 -16.85 -9.36
N ALA A 169 -21.64 -16.72 -8.15
CA ALA A 169 -22.30 -17.11 -6.91
C ALA A 169 -22.35 -15.92 -5.94
N ALA A 170 -23.49 -15.73 -5.30
CA ALA A 170 -23.70 -14.73 -4.27
C ALA A 170 -24.04 -15.41 -2.94
N ARG A 171 -23.28 -15.12 -1.89
CA ARG A 171 -23.63 -15.51 -0.52
C ARG A 171 -24.58 -14.47 0.05
N VAL A 172 -25.69 -14.93 0.59
CA VAL A 172 -26.67 -14.16 1.36
C VAL A 172 -26.85 -14.80 2.74
N ASP A 173 -27.67 -14.19 3.59
CA ASP A 173 -27.96 -14.74 4.91
C ASP A 173 -28.63 -16.14 4.77
N GLY A 174 -27.91 -17.16 5.25
CA GLY A 174 -28.35 -18.57 5.25
C GLY A 174 -28.39 -19.28 3.90
N ALA A 175 -27.90 -18.68 2.80
CA ALA A 175 -27.90 -19.33 1.49
C ALA A 175 -26.79 -18.84 0.54
N ILE A 176 -26.47 -19.68 -0.46
CA ILE A 176 -25.73 -19.29 -1.66
C ILE A 176 -26.70 -19.31 -2.84
N VAL A 177 -26.71 -18.24 -3.63
CA VAL A 177 -27.52 -18.08 -4.85
C VAL A 177 -26.60 -18.16 -6.06
N THR A 178 -26.97 -18.97 -7.04
CA THR A 178 -26.30 -19.06 -8.34
C THR A 178 -27.34 -19.03 -9.45
N GLY A 179 -26.91 -18.97 -10.71
CA GLY A 179 -27.82 -19.13 -11.86
C GLY A 179 -28.56 -20.48 -11.90
N ARG A 180 -28.14 -21.46 -11.08
CA ARG A 180 -28.79 -22.79 -10.98
C ARG A 180 -29.82 -22.89 -9.87
N GLY A 181 -29.87 -21.93 -8.95
CA GLY A 181 -30.82 -21.95 -7.84
C GLY A 181 -30.26 -21.39 -6.52
N ARG A 182 -31.00 -21.65 -5.44
CA ARG A 182 -30.68 -21.22 -4.07
C ARG A 182 -30.38 -22.44 -3.21
N PHE A 183 -29.26 -22.39 -2.51
CA PHE A 183 -28.74 -23.50 -1.71
C PHE A 183 -28.56 -23.06 -0.26
N GLY A 184 -29.40 -23.59 0.63
CA GLY A 184 -29.38 -23.25 2.06
C GLY A 184 -28.18 -23.88 2.78
N GLY A 185 -27.66 -23.17 3.80
CA GLY A 185 -26.58 -23.69 4.64
C GLY A 185 -25.91 -22.63 5.51
N PRO A 186 -25.02 -23.06 6.42
CA PRO A 186 -24.34 -22.19 7.39
C PRO A 186 -23.12 -21.46 6.79
N TRP A 187 -23.26 -20.93 5.56
CA TRP A 187 -22.14 -20.43 4.77
C TRP A 187 -21.47 -19.20 5.38
N GLU A 188 -20.19 -19.32 5.72
CA GLU A 188 -19.37 -18.16 6.11
C GLU A 188 -18.78 -17.47 4.90
N ILE A 189 -18.30 -18.25 3.92
CA ILE A 189 -17.79 -17.75 2.64
C ILE A 189 -18.24 -18.62 1.47
N VAL A 190 -18.17 -18.06 0.26
CA VAL A 190 -18.31 -18.76 -1.02
C VAL A 190 -17.11 -18.48 -1.91
N VAL A 191 -16.65 -19.49 -2.63
CA VAL A 191 -15.67 -19.37 -3.72
C VAL A 191 -16.19 -20.12 -4.95
N VAL A 192 -15.72 -19.75 -6.13
CA VAL A 192 -16.06 -20.46 -7.37
C VAL A 192 -14.78 -20.97 -8.02
N GLY A 193 -14.71 -22.28 -8.21
CA GLY A 193 -13.59 -22.97 -8.85
C GLY A 193 -13.41 -22.59 -10.31
N ALA A 194 -12.25 -22.90 -10.88
CA ALA A 194 -11.99 -22.70 -12.31
C ALA A 194 -12.91 -23.57 -13.20
N ASP A 195 -13.42 -24.68 -12.67
CA ASP A 195 -14.41 -25.57 -13.28
C ASP A 195 -15.86 -25.05 -13.13
N GLY A 196 -16.06 -23.90 -12.48
CA GLY A 196 -17.37 -23.30 -12.23
C GLY A 196 -18.11 -23.87 -11.02
N ALA A 197 -17.49 -24.79 -10.26
CA ALA A 197 -18.10 -25.32 -9.04
C ALA A 197 -18.16 -24.22 -7.97
N ALA A 198 -19.36 -23.89 -7.50
CA ALA A 198 -19.55 -22.98 -6.38
C ALA A 198 -19.46 -23.77 -5.07
N VAL A 199 -18.45 -23.46 -4.26
CA VAL A 199 -18.19 -24.16 -3.00
C VAL A 199 -18.42 -23.21 -1.84
N GLY A 200 -19.31 -23.61 -0.94
CA GLY A 200 -19.50 -22.94 0.34
C GLY A 200 -18.56 -23.50 1.39
N ALA A 201 -17.98 -22.62 2.21
CA ALA A 201 -17.12 -22.99 3.33
C ALA A 201 -17.63 -22.39 4.64
N TRP A 202 -17.51 -23.15 5.72
CA TRP A 202 -17.88 -22.74 7.07
C TRP A 202 -17.12 -23.55 8.11
N ARG A 203 -17.13 -23.07 9.35
CA ARG A 203 -16.55 -23.76 10.50
C ARG A 203 -17.64 -24.42 11.33
N GLU A 204 -17.43 -25.67 11.69
CA GLU A 204 -18.25 -26.42 12.63
C GLU A 204 -17.42 -26.71 13.88
N GLY A 205 -17.51 -25.83 14.86
CA GLY A 205 -16.54 -25.79 15.95
C GLY A 205 -15.13 -25.48 15.39
N PRO A 206 -14.10 -26.28 15.72
CA PRO A 206 -12.76 -26.10 15.17
C PRO A 206 -12.59 -26.64 13.74
N GLU A 207 -13.54 -27.42 13.22
CA GLU A 207 -13.36 -28.13 11.95
C GLU A 207 -13.82 -27.28 10.76
N LEU A 208 -13.02 -27.27 9.69
CA LEU A 208 -13.44 -26.74 8.40
C LEU A 208 -14.38 -27.71 7.70
N ARG A 209 -15.47 -27.17 7.15
CA ARG A 209 -16.39 -27.87 6.24
C ARG A 209 -16.46 -27.16 4.90
N LEU A 210 -16.53 -27.96 3.84
CA LEU A 210 -16.60 -27.53 2.45
C LEU A 210 -17.68 -28.34 1.72
N ARG A 211 -18.54 -27.68 0.96
CA ARG A 211 -19.58 -28.35 0.15
C ARG A 211 -19.72 -27.67 -1.20
N ASP A 212 -19.66 -28.44 -2.29
CA ASP A 212 -20.17 -27.97 -3.58
C ASP A 212 -21.67 -27.77 -3.45
N VAL A 213 -22.17 -26.56 -3.69
CA VAL A 213 -23.58 -26.24 -3.46
C VAL A 213 -24.53 -27.08 -4.31
N THR A 214 -24.06 -27.61 -5.44
CA THR A 214 -24.80 -28.50 -6.34
C THR A 214 -24.39 -29.96 -6.22
N GLY A 215 -23.35 -30.26 -5.44
CA GLY A 215 -22.68 -31.54 -5.42
C GLY A 215 -22.51 -32.11 -4.01
N PRO A 216 -21.63 -33.13 -3.86
CA PRO A 216 -21.32 -33.71 -2.57
C PRO A 216 -20.42 -32.80 -1.72
N ASP A 217 -20.27 -33.16 -0.44
CA ASP A 217 -19.29 -32.55 0.46
C ASP A 217 -17.86 -32.74 -0.08
N VAL A 218 -17.08 -31.67 -0.01
CA VAL A 218 -15.64 -31.70 -0.33
C VAL A 218 -14.91 -32.18 0.92
N ARG A 219 -14.29 -33.36 0.82
CA ARG A 219 -13.62 -33.97 1.97
C ARG A 219 -12.41 -33.15 2.39
N VAL A 220 -12.44 -32.67 3.63
CA VAL A 220 -11.31 -31.99 4.28
C VAL A 220 -11.31 -32.33 5.77
N THR A 221 -10.13 -32.53 6.32
CA THR A 221 -9.91 -32.71 7.76
C THR A 221 -8.88 -31.68 8.17
N LEU A 222 -9.34 -30.47 8.50
CA LEU A 222 -8.49 -29.34 8.83
C LEU A 222 -9.11 -28.51 9.95
N HIS A 223 -8.28 -28.11 10.91
CA HIS A 223 -8.64 -27.12 11.92
C HIS A 223 -8.70 -25.73 11.28
N ALA A 224 -9.69 -24.90 11.62
CA ALA A 224 -9.82 -23.55 11.08
C ALA A 224 -10.10 -22.53 12.18
N ASP A 225 -9.08 -21.74 12.52
CA ASP A 225 -9.20 -20.57 13.39
C ASP A 225 -9.89 -19.40 12.66
N ALA A 226 -9.63 -19.27 11.36
CA ALA A 226 -10.28 -18.30 10.49
C ALA A 226 -10.25 -18.77 9.02
N ILE A 227 -11.20 -18.30 8.22
CA ILE A 227 -11.26 -18.56 6.78
C ILE A 227 -11.52 -17.28 5.99
N ALA A 228 -10.94 -17.18 4.80
CA ALA A 228 -11.17 -16.07 3.88
C ALA A 228 -11.09 -16.55 2.42
N PRO A 229 -11.76 -15.86 1.47
CA PRO A 229 -11.59 -16.12 0.05
C PRO A 229 -10.20 -15.69 -0.44
N LEU A 230 -9.68 -16.39 -1.44
CA LEU A 230 -8.54 -15.97 -2.24
C LEU A 230 -8.77 -16.39 -3.70
N GLY A 231 -9.50 -15.54 -4.44
CA GLY A 231 -9.94 -15.87 -5.80
C GLY A 231 -10.81 -17.12 -5.82
N SER A 232 -10.35 -18.17 -6.50
CA SER A 232 -11.05 -19.46 -6.61
C SER A 232 -10.76 -20.44 -5.45
N SER A 233 -9.97 -20.02 -4.47
CA SER A 233 -9.45 -20.88 -3.40
C SER A 233 -9.85 -20.34 -2.03
N VAL A 234 -9.80 -21.20 -1.01
CA VAL A 234 -10.04 -20.81 0.39
C VAL A 234 -8.71 -20.70 1.11
N VAL A 235 -8.47 -19.61 1.84
CA VAL A 235 -7.36 -19.51 2.78
C VAL A 235 -7.86 -19.78 4.18
N VAL A 236 -7.10 -20.59 4.91
CA VAL A 236 -7.40 -21.04 6.27
C VAL A 236 -6.23 -20.68 7.17
N LEU A 237 -6.53 -19.98 8.26
CA LEU A 237 -5.63 -19.90 9.41
C LEU A 237 -5.86 -21.14 10.26
N SER A 238 -4.85 -22.01 10.37
CA SER A 238 -4.90 -23.29 11.07
C SER A 238 -3.71 -23.41 12.01
N GLY A 239 -3.88 -22.97 13.25
CA GLY A 239 -2.83 -22.84 14.25
C GLY A 239 -1.67 -22.00 13.69
N PRO A 240 -0.44 -22.50 13.69
CA PRO A 240 0.72 -21.73 13.22
C PRO A 240 0.84 -21.65 11.69
N ARG A 241 -0.18 -22.02 10.91
CA ARG A 241 -0.08 -22.12 9.45
C ARG A 241 -1.19 -21.34 8.75
N LEU A 242 -0.80 -20.59 7.71
CA LEU A 242 -1.72 -20.15 6.66
C LEU A 242 -1.71 -21.18 5.54
N ILE A 243 -2.87 -21.73 5.22
CA ILE A 243 -3.04 -22.80 4.24
C ILE A 243 -4.02 -22.35 3.17
N GLN A 244 -3.62 -22.42 1.91
CA GLN A 244 -4.52 -22.30 0.77
C GLN A 244 -5.07 -23.67 0.42
N LEU A 245 -6.37 -23.76 0.19
CA LEU A 245 -7.06 -24.93 -0.34
C LEU A 245 -7.51 -24.63 -1.76
N ASP A 246 -6.84 -25.26 -2.73
CA ASP A 246 -7.27 -25.24 -4.12
C ASP A 246 -8.37 -26.27 -4.32
N LEU A 247 -9.52 -25.83 -4.83
CA LEU A 247 -10.70 -26.67 -5.01
C LEU A 247 -10.78 -27.14 -6.45
N ARG A 248 -10.82 -28.46 -6.66
CA ARG A 248 -10.94 -29.08 -7.99
C ARG A 248 -11.74 -30.37 -7.90
N ALA A 249 -12.81 -30.48 -8.69
CA ALA A 249 -13.54 -31.74 -8.86
C ALA A 249 -13.88 -32.47 -7.54
N GLY A 250 -14.37 -31.73 -6.53
CA GLY A 250 -14.74 -32.30 -5.23
C GLY A 250 -13.57 -32.59 -4.28
N LEU A 251 -12.34 -32.20 -4.62
CA LEU A 251 -11.15 -32.32 -3.78
C LEU A 251 -10.64 -30.95 -3.32
N ALA A 252 -10.12 -30.90 -2.10
CA ALA A 252 -9.38 -29.76 -1.56
C ALA A 252 -7.88 -30.12 -1.51
N LEU A 253 -7.07 -29.40 -2.30
CA LEU A 253 -5.62 -29.60 -2.38
C LEU A 253 -4.92 -28.55 -1.50
N PRO A 254 -4.32 -28.94 -0.36
CA PRO A 254 -3.72 -27.99 0.56
C PRO A 254 -2.33 -27.55 0.11
N ARG A 255 -2.04 -26.27 0.31
CA ARG A 255 -0.71 -25.66 0.17
C ARG A 255 -0.45 -24.74 1.35
N VAL A 256 0.63 -24.98 2.08
CA VAL A 256 1.06 -24.06 3.13
C VAL A 256 1.65 -22.81 2.47
N LEU A 257 1.09 -21.65 2.80
CA LEU A 257 1.54 -20.34 2.31
C LEU A 257 2.60 -19.72 3.22
N ALA A 258 2.37 -19.78 4.53
CA ALA A 258 3.27 -19.19 5.52
C ALA A 258 3.12 -19.87 6.89
N THR A 259 4.15 -19.74 7.72
CA THR A 259 4.07 -20.00 9.17
C THR A 259 3.83 -18.68 9.89
N VAL A 260 2.92 -18.67 10.85
CA VAL A 260 2.45 -17.47 11.54
C VAL A 260 2.29 -17.71 13.04
N LEU A 261 2.22 -16.64 13.82
CA LEU A 261 1.77 -16.68 15.21
C LEU A 261 0.23 -16.56 15.24
N PRO A 262 -0.52 -17.63 15.57
CA PRO A 262 -1.98 -17.67 15.39
C PRO A 262 -2.69 -16.53 16.12
N HIS A 263 -2.32 -16.29 17.38
CA HIS A 263 -2.96 -15.28 18.23
C HIS A 263 -2.55 -13.84 17.92
N ALA A 264 -1.53 -13.67 17.08
CA ALA A 264 -1.05 -12.37 16.62
C ALA A 264 -1.41 -12.12 15.14
N THR A 265 -2.15 -13.03 14.50
CA THR A 265 -2.46 -12.96 13.06
C THR A 265 -3.96 -12.87 12.84
N ARG A 266 -4.40 -11.91 12.03
CA ARG A 266 -5.79 -11.77 11.59
C ARG A 266 -5.87 -11.86 10.08
N LEU A 267 -6.82 -12.65 9.59
CA LEU A 267 -7.07 -12.88 8.17
C LEU A 267 -8.12 -11.90 7.64
N PHE A 268 -7.89 -11.39 6.42
CA PHE A 268 -8.74 -10.43 5.71
C PHE A 268 -8.87 -10.83 4.22
N ASP A 269 -9.53 -10.02 3.40
CA ASP A 269 -9.69 -10.29 1.97
C ASP A 269 -8.36 -10.11 1.22
N GLY A 270 -7.76 -11.22 0.77
CA GLY A 270 -6.50 -11.21 0.02
C GLY A 270 -5.23 -10.88 0.84
N LEU A 271 -5.32 -10.69 2.16
CA LEU A 271 -4.15 -10.53 3.03
C LEU A 271 -4.37 -11.09 4.44
N ALA A 272 -3.29 -11.31 5.18
CA ALA A 272 -3.32 -11.40 6.64
C ALA A 272 -2.46 -10.29 7.24
N ALA A 273 -2.82 -9.80 8.42
CA ALA A 273 -2.00 -8.87 9.19
C ALA A 273 -1.49 -9.56 10.46
N GLN A 274 -0.21 -9.35 10.78
CA GLN A 274 0.45 -9.95 11.91
C GLN A 274 1.19 -8.90 12.74
N ASP A 275 0.88 -8.83 14.03
CA ASP A 275 1.57 -7.97 14.99
C ASP A 275 2.65 -8.75 15.74
N LEU A 276 3.91 -8.43 15.48
CA LEU A 276 5.05 -9.03 16.17
C LEU A 276 5.61 -8.06 17.20
N LEU A 277 5.04 -8.07 18.41
CA LEU A 277 5.48 -7.25 19.54
C LEU A 277 5.48 -5.74 19.22
N GLY A 278 4.41 -5.26 18.57
CA GLY A 278 4.23 -3.87 18.14
C GLY A 278 4.72 -3.61 16.71
N SER A 279 5.43 -4.56 16.08
CA SER A 279 5.86 -4.45 14.68
C SER A 279 4.84 -5.06 13.74
N MET A 280 4.14 -4.20 12.99
CA MET A 280 3.11 -4.65 12.06
C MET A 280 3.69 -5.21 10.76
N HIS A 281 3.23 -6.40 10.38
CA HIS A 281 3.57 -7.07 9.13
C HIS A 281 2.29 -7.40 8.34
N LEU A 282 2.30 -7.11 7.04
CA LEU A 282 1.27 -7.55 6.11
C LEU A 282 1.76 -8.77 5.34
N LEU A 283 0.97 -9.84 5.36
CA LEU A 283 1.15 -11.05 4.57
C LEU A 283 0.24 -10.95 3.35
N LEU A 284 0.79 -10.48 2.24
CA LEU A 284 0.06 -10.25 0.99
C LEU A 284 -0.17 -11.60 0.30
N LEU A 285 -1.43 -12.01 0.23
CA LEU A 285 -1.80 -13.32 -0.29
C LEU A 285 -2.10 -13.23 -1.79
N ALA A 286 -1.53 -14.16 -2.53
CA ALA A 286 -1.83 -14.40 -3.94
C ALA A 286 -1.90 -15.92 -4.17
N PRO A 287 -2.55 -16.40 -5.24
CA PRO A 287 -2.62 -17.83 -5.50
C PRO A 287 -1.24 -18.49 -5.49
N GLY A 288 -1.02 -19.38 -4.51
CA GLY A 288 0.20 -20.13 -4.33
C GLY A 288 1.38 -19.37 -3.73
N ARG A 289 1.21 -18.11 -3.30
CA ARG A 289 2.27 -17.22 -2.83
C ARG A 289 1.82 -16.36 -1.65
N CYS A 290 2.74 -16.10 -0.73
CA CYS A 290 2.57 -15.14 0.35
C CYS A 290 3.83 -14.26 0.42
N ASP A 291 3.67 -12.96 0.23
CA ASP A 291 4.75 -12.00 0.42
C ASP A 291 4.60 -11.30 1.77
N VAL A 292 5.64 -11.35 2.60
CA VAL A 292 5.63 -10.67 3.90
C VAL A 292 6.26 -9.29 3.77
N ARG A 293 5.54 -8.25 4.20
CA ARG A 293 6.00 -6.86 4.20
C ARG A 293 5.88 -6.28 5.59
N ARG A 294 7.01 -5.78 6.11
CA ARG A 294 7.01 -4.92 7.28
C ARG A 294 6.43 -3.56 6.90
N VAL A 295 5.48 -3.05 7.69
CA VAL A 295 4.82 -1.76 7.44
C VAL A 295 4.85 -0.93 8.72
N ALA A 296 5.92 -0.14 8.89
CA ALA A 296 6.15 0.65 10.09
C ALA A 296 5.05 1.70 10.33
N GLU A 297 4.42 2.16 9.26
CA GLU A 297 3.33 3.14 9.29
C GLU A 297 2.07 2.62 9.98
N LEU A 298 1.96 1.30 10.16
CA LEU A 298 0.86 0.63 10.87
C LEU A 298 1.23 0.19 12.29
N ASP A 299 2.40 0.56 12.81
CA ASP A 299 2.75 0.23 14.20
C ASP A 299 1.84 0.95 15.20
N GLY A 300 1.39 0.20 16.19
CA GLY A 300 0.43 0.68 17.19
C GLY A 300 -0.98 0.93 16.63
N TRP A 301 -1.24 0.60 15.36
CA TRP A 301 -2.57 0.68 14.77
C TRP A 301 -3.30 -0.65 14.88
N THR A 302 -4.59 -0.59 15.22
CA THR A 302 -5.48 -1.76 15.15
C THR A 302 -6.18 -1.77 13.80
N ILE A 303 -5.91 -2.78 12.97
CA ILE A 303 -6.57 -2.94 11.67
C ILE A 303 -8.03 -3.38 11.89
N LEU A 304 -8.95 -2.55 11.41
CA LEU A 304 -10.39 -2.78 11.47
C LEU A 304 -10.85 -3.61 10.27
N ASP A 305 -10.38 -3.23 9.08
CA ASP A 305 -10.70 -3.86 7.81
C ASP A 305 -9.53 -3.72 6.83
N ALA A 306 -9.40 -4.67 5.90
CA ALA A 306 -8.29 -4.69 4.95
C ALA A 306 -8.59 -5.54 3.72
N HIS A 307 -8.18 -5.05 2.56
CA HIS A 307 -8.35 -5.72 1.28
C HIS A 307 -7.03 -5.65 0.50
N HIS A 308 -6.60 -6.75 -0.11
CA HIS A 308 -5.46 -6.77 -1.02
C HIS A 308 -5.81 -7.44 -2.34
N ALA A 309 -5.52 -6.75 -3.43
CA ALA A 309 -5.65 -7.28 -4.78
C ALA A 309 -4.61 -6.65 -5.70
N GLY A 310 -4.00 -7.47 -6.56
CA GLY A 310 -3.15 -6.99 -7.66
C GLY A 310 -2.00 -6.07 -7.25
N GLY A 311 -1.42 -6.26 -6.05
CA GLY A 311 -0.33 -5.43 -5.53
C GLY A 311 -0.77 -4.14 -4.85
N VAL A 312 -2.07 -3.92 -4.67
CA VAL A 312 -2.63 -2.81 -3.88
C VAL A 312 -3.23 -3.39 -2.60
N ALA A 313 -2.90 -2.82 -1.45
CA ALA A 313 -3.63 -3.08 -0.21
C ALA A 313 -4.30 -1.79 0.27
N ALA A 314 -5.58 -1.87 0.58
CA ALA A 314 -6.30 -0.80 1.24
C ALA A 314 -6.69 -1.29 2.63
N LEU A 315 -6.57 -0.43 3.65
CA LEU A 315 -6.83 -0.76 5.05
C LEU A 315 -7.54 0.39 5.75
N LEU A 316 -8.44 0.05 6.67
CA LEU A 316 -8.93 0.95 7.71
C LEU A 316 -8.28 0.53 9.01
N ALA A 317 -7.62 1.46 9.69
CA ALA A 317 -6.97 1.19 10.96
C ALA A 317 -7.27 2.29 11.98
N ARG A 318 -7.34 1.91 13.26
CA ARG A 318 -7.66 2.81 14.37
C ARG A 318 -6.51 2.95 15.35
N ARG A 319 -6.28 4.18 15.81
CA ARG A 319 -5.35 4.53 16.89
C ARG A 319 -5.89 5.76 17.63
N ASP A 320 -5.89 5.70 18.96
CA ASP A 320 -6.32 6.80 19.83
C ASP A 320 -7.71 7.37 19.50
N GLY A 321 -8.66 6.49 19.18
CA GLY A 321 -10.04 6.87 18.81
C GLY A 321 -10.21 7.39 17.38
N ARG A 322 -9.12 7.73 16.67
CA ARG A 322 -9.14 8.14 15.27
C ARG A 322 -9.02 6.95 14.32
N THR A 323 -9.78 6.96 13.23
CA THR A 323 -9.72 5.94 12.19
C THR A 323 -9.13 6.54 10.92
N ASP A 324 -8.09 5.91 10.38
CA ASP A 324 -7.42 6.36 9.16
C ASP A 324 -7.52 5.28 8.08
N ARG A 325 -7.55 5.73 6.82
CA ARG A 325 -7.43 4.86 5.67
C ARG A 325 -6.00 4.86 5.15
N PHE A 326 -5.46 3.68 4.89
CA PHE A 326 -4.15 3.48 4.29
C PHE A 326 -4.32 2.77 2.96
N VAL A 327 -3.71 3.28 1.91
CA VAL A 327 -3.66 2.65 0.58
C VAL A 327 -2.19 2.47 0.22
N PHE A 328 -1.74 1.22 0.20
CA PHE A 328 -0.40 0.82 -0.18
C PHE A 328 -0.40 0.30 -1.62
N ARG A 329 0.56 0.77 -2.43
CA ARG A 329 0.90 0.16 -3.72
C ARG A 329 2.29 -0.46 -3.61
N PHE A 330 2.35 -1.79 -3.69
CA PHE A 330 3.58 -2.54 -3.55
C PHE A 330 4.32 -2.64 -4.89
N GLY A 331 5.57 -2.20 -4.90
CA GLY A 331 6.49 -2.36 -6.01
C GLY A 331 7.63 -3.34 -5.70
N PRO A 332 8.53 -3.59 -6.67
CA PRO A 332 9.69 -4.46 -6.46
C PRO A 332 10.66 -3.94 -5.40
N ARG A 333 10.75 -2.62 -5.23
CA ARG A 333 11.75 -1.94 -4.40
C ARG A 333 11.20 -1.28 -3.13
N GLY A 334 9.90 -1.37 -2.88
CA GLY A 334 9.26 -0.69 -1.74
C GLY A 334 7.74 -0.63 -1.88
N CYS A 335 7.11 0.26 -1.13
CA CYS A 335 5.69 0.58 -1.24
C CYS A 335 5.50 2.08 -1.29
N GLU A 336 4.50 2.52 -2.06
CA GLU A 336 3.95 3.86 -1.94
C GLU A 336 2.78 3.82 -0.99
N LEU A 337 2.69 4.83 -0.13
CA LEU A 337 1.60 4.99 0.81
C LEU A 337 0.80 6.24 0.47
N ARG A 338 -0.51 6.10 0.45
CA ARG A 338 -1.45 7.20 0.59
C ARG A 338 -2.28 6.99 1.84
N ARG A 339 -2.20 7.95 2.76
CA ARG A 339 -2.97 7.95 4.00
C ARG A 339 -4.02 9.04 3.94
N THR A 340 -5.25 8.71 4.31
CA THR A 340 -6.34 9.67 4.55
C THR A 340 -6.66 9.62 6.03
N GLU A 341 -6.44 10.73 6.72
CA GLU A 341 -6.69 10.81 8.17
C GLU A 341 -8.18 11.03 8.46
N ASP A 342 -8.62 10.53 9.62
CA ASP A 342 -9.93 10.82 10.21
C ASP A 342 -11.12 10.55 9.27
N VAL A 343 -11.19 9.31 8.78
CA VAL A 343 -12.27 8.86 7.90
C VAL A 343 -13.44 8.32 8.72
N ASP A 344 -14.66 8.66 8.31
CA ASP A 344 -15.89 8.09 8.85
C ASP A 344 -15.96 6.60 8.45
N GLY A 345 -15.60 5.72 9.39
CA GLY A 345 -15.38 4.31 9.09
C GLY A 345 -16.63 3.57 8.60
N ALA A 346 -16.45 2.74 7.56
CA ALA A 346 -17.07 1.41 7.35
C ALA A 346 -16.86 0.91 5.90
N ASP A 347 -16.54 1.80 4.97
CA ASP A 347 -16.64 1.53 3.55
C ASP A 347 -15.27 1.39 2.90
N LEU A 348 -14.78 0.15 2.82
CA LEU A 348 -13.54 -0.19 2.15
C LEU A 348 -13.76 -1.35 1.18
N ASP A 349 -13.93 -1.04 -0.10
CA ASP A 349 -14.00 -2.05 -1.15
C ASP A 349 -12.92 -1.77 -2.20
N LEU A 350 -12.07 -2.76 -2.47
CA LEU A 350 -10.98 -2.67 -3.44
C LEU A 350 -11.13 -3.76 -4.51
N VAL A 351 -11.12 -3.34 -5.77
CA VAL A 351 -11.08 -4.23 -6.93
C VAL A 351 -9.88 -3.86 -7.80
N VAL A 352 -9.07 -4.85 -8.17
CA VAL A 352 -8.02 -4.67 -9.19
C VAL A 352 -8.30 -5.56 -10.39
N LEU A 353 -8.46 -4.92 -11.55
CA LEU A 353 -8.72 -5.58 -12.83
C LEU A 353 -7.42 -6.17 -13.41
N PRO A 354 -7.51 -7.18 -14.31
CA PRO A 354 -6.34 -7.73 -15.01
C PRO A 354 -5.49 -6.70 -15.76
N THR A 355 -6.10 -5.58 -16.14
CA THR A 355 -5.44 -4.44 -16.81
C THR A 355 -4.53 -3.63 -15.87
N GLY A 356 -4.49 -3.96 -14.57
CA GLY A 356 -3.76 -3.20 -13.55
C GLY A 356 -4.47 -1.92 -13.12
N VAL A 357 -5.73 -1.73 -13.49
CA VAL A 357 -6.58 -0.66 -12.96
C VAL A 357 -7.13 -1.07 -11.60
N ALA A 358 -6.86 -0.26 -10.59
CA ALA A 358 -7.42 -0.38 -9.26
C ALA A 358 -8.62 0.57 -9.13
N VAL A 359 -9.70 0.06 -8.55
CA VAL A 359 -10.88 0.83 -8.19
C VAL A 359 -11.13 0.62 -6.71
N LEU A 360 -11.13 1.73 -5.98
CA LEU A 360 -11.36 1.78 -4.55
C LEU A 360 -12.64 2.57 -4.31
N ARG A 361 -13.61 1.99 -3.61
CA ARG A 361 -14.79 2.74 -3.15
C ARG A 361 -14.46 3.45 -1.85
N VAL A 362 -14.81 4.73 -1.78
CA VAL A 362 -14.56 5.62 -0.66
C VAL A 362 -15.76 6.55 -0.55
N ASP A 363 -16.43 6.64 0.60
CA ASP A 363 -17.42 7.69 0.90
C ASP A 363 -18.46 7.93 -0.22
N GLY A 364 -18.96 6.86 -0.84
CA GLY A 364 -19.94 6.93 -1.94
C GLY A 364 -19.39 7.38 -3.30
N ARG A 365 -18.07 7.44 -3.48
CA ARG A 365 -17.39 7.67 -4.77
C ARG A 365 -16.44 6.52 -5.12
N LEU A 366 -16.06 6.44 -6.39
CA LEU A 366 -14.99 5.55 -6.85
C LEU A 366 -13.72 6.34 -7.14
N GLU A 367 -12.63 5.85 -6.57
CA GLU A 367 -11.26 6.25 -6.87
C GLU A 367 -10.65 5.24 -7.84
N ILE A 368 -10.35 5.68 -9.05
CA ILE A 368 -9.77 4.85 -10.12
C ILE A 368 -8.34 5.29 -10.34
N PHE A 369 -7.39 4.36 -10.19
CA PHE A 369 -5.96 4.64 -10.34
C PHE A 369 -5.22 3.39 -10.84
N ARG A 370 -3.95 3.53 -11.21
CA ARG A 370 -3.11 2.37 -11.55
C ARG A 370 -2.57 1.69 -10.30
N ALA A 371 -2.67 0.36 -10.28
CA ALA A 371 -2.15 -0.48 -9.21
C ALA A 371 -0.62 -0.40 -9.05
N ARG A 372 0.07 -0.09 -10.16
CA ARG A 372 1.52 0.07 -10.19
C ARG A 372 1.92 1.36 -9.45
N ALA A 373 2.95 1.25 -8.60
CA ALA A 373 3.62 2.39 -7.98
C ALA A 373 4.26 3.33 -9.03
N GLY A 374 4.23 4.63 -8.77
CA GLY A 374 4.82 5.71 -9.57
C GLY A 374 3.89 6.31 -10.61
N ASP A 375 2.61 5.94 -10.57
CA ASP A 375 1.58 6.51 -11.44
C ASP A 375 0.66 7.41 -10.62
N ASP A 376 0.55 8.67 -11.04
CA ASP A 376 -0.17 9.69 -10.29
C ASP A 376 -1.57 9.96 -10.83
N ASP A 377 -2.01 9.23 -11.87
CA ASP A 377 -3.36 9.38 -12.43
C ASP A 377 -4.40 8.81 -11.44
N LEU A 378 -5.06 9.72 -10.73
CA LEU A 378 -6.25 9.44 -9.94
C LEU A 378 -7.47 10.08 -10.60
N ARG A 379 -8.45 9.24 -10.88
CA ARG A 379 -9.72 9.66 -11.43
C ARG A 379 -10.83 9.39 -10.44
N LEU A 380 -11.75 10.34 -10.34
CA LEU A 380 -12.93 10.22 -9.50
C LEU A 380 -14.16 10.00 -10.35
N VAL A 381 -15.00 9.08 -9.89
CA VAL A 381 -16.36 8.90 -10.39
C VAL A 381 -17.29 9.07 -9.20
N GLU A 382 -18.17 10.07 -9.32
CA GLU A 382 -19.20 10.35 -8.33
C GLU A 382 -20.53 9.91 -8.90
N ASP A 383 -21.26 9.05 -8.20
CA ASP A 383 -22.59 8.63 -8.61
C ASP A 383 -23.43 8.42 -7.33
N PRO A 384 -24.58 9.09 -7.17
CA PRO A 384 -25.45 8.88 -6.02
C PRO A 384 -25.86 7.41 -5.82
N GLY A 385 -25.91 6.61 -6.88
CA GLY A 385 -26.20 5.18 -6.83
C GLY A 385 -25.10 4.33 -6.19
N LEU A 386 -23.94 4.91 -5.86
CA LEU A 386 -22.87 4.24 -5.12
C LEU A 386 -23.04 4.34 -3.59
N ALA A 387 -23.96 5.17 -3.10
CA ALA A 387 -24.26 5.27 -1.68
C ALA A 387 -24.80 3.92 -1.16
N GLY A 388 -24.08 3.32 -0.22
CA GLY A 388 -24.42 1.98 0.31
C GLY A 388 -24.17 0.82 -0.66
N ALA A 389 -23.56 1.07 -1.82
CA ALA A 389 -23.13 0.03 -2.73
C ALA A 389 -21.81 -0.60 -2.28
N ARG A 390 -21.53 -1.82 -2.72
CA ARG A 390 -20.18 -2.42 -2.65
C ARG A 390 -19.68 -2.76 -4.05
N ILE A 391 -18.37 -2.70 -4.26
CA ILE A 391 -17.78 -3.11 -5.54
C ILE A 391 -17.16 -4.50 -5.43
N VAL A 392 -17.31 -5.29 -6.47
CA VAL A 392 -16.76 -6.65 -6.57
C VAL A 392 -16.10 -6.84 -7.93
N ARG A 393 -15.17 -7.78 -8.03
CA ARG A 393 -14.57 -8.14 -9.32
C ARG A 393 -15.48 -9.12 -10.05
N LEU A 394 -15.79 -8.83 -11.32
CA LEU A 394 -16.46 -9.75 -12.22
C LEU A 394 -15.61 -9.91 -13.49
N GLY A 395 -14.72 -10.91 -13.50
CA GLY A 395 -13.82 -11.19 -14.61
C GLY A 395 -12.90 -10.00 -14.91
N ALA A 396 -13.19 -9.31 -16.03
CA ALA A 396 -12.49 -8.12 -16.51
C ALA A 396 -13.24 -6.80 -16.26
N GLN A 397 -14.41 -6.85 -15.62
CA GLN A 397 -15.25 -5.69 -15.29
C GLN A 397 -15.48 -5.57 -13.78
N ILE A 398 -16.11 -4.47 -13.38
CA ILE A 398 -16.49 -4.19 -12.00
C ILE A 398 -17.98 -4.53 -11.85
N GLY A 399 -18.30 -5.28 -10.81
CA GLY A 399 -19.66 -5.47 -10.33
C GLY A 399 -19.99 -4.47 -9.23
N VAL A 400 -21.24 -4.05 -9.17
CA VAL A 400 -21.82 -3.23 -8.11
C VAL A 400 -22.90 -4.05 -7.41
N VAL A 401 -22.78 -4.16 -6.09
CA VAL A 401 -23.73 -4.84 -5.22
C VAL A 401 -24.54 -3.77 -4.48
N LEU A 402 -25.86 -3.76 -4.69
CA LEU A 402 -26.80 -2.87 -4.02
C LEU A 402 -27.87 -3.70 -3.33
N GLY A 403 -27.73 -3.86 -2.01
CA GLY A 403 -28.60 -4.73 -1.23
C GLY A 403 -28.61 -6.15 -1.78
N ALA A 404 -29.72 -6.55 -2.40
CA ALA A 404 -29.94 -7.89 -2.94
C ALA A 404 -29.59 -8.04 -4.43
N GLU A 405 -29.18 -6.97 -5.11
CA GLU A 405 -28.89 -6.96 -6.54
C GLU A 405 -27.38 -6.89 -6.79
N LEU A 406 -26.90 -7.68 -7.75
CA LEU A 406 -25.58 -7.60 -8.36
C LEU A 406 -25.73 -7.18 -9.82
N SER A 407 -25.05 -6.10 -10.19
CA SER A 407 -25.07 -5.53 -11.54
C SER A 407 -23.65 -5.32 -12.06
N GLY A 408 -23.45 -5.52 -13.36
CA GLY A 408 -22.21 -5.11 -14.04
C GLY A 408 -22.22 -3.61 -14.25
N ALA A 409 -21.09 -2.94 -14.01
CA ALA A 409 -20.96 -1.50 -14.16
C ALA A 409 -20.08 -1.12 -15.35
N THR A 410 -20.59 -0.22 -16.18
CA THR A 410 -19.84 0.45 -17.24
C THR A 410 -19.93 1.96 -17.08
N LEU A 411 -18.89 2.68 -17.50
CA LEU A 411 -18.94 4.14 -17.58
C LEU A 411 -19.75 4.52 -18.82
N ALA A 412 -20.68 5.46 -18.64
CA ALA A 412 -21.53 6.01 -19.70
C ALA A 412 -20.73 6.85 -20.70
#